data_AF-A0A5M9MAE0-F1
#
_entry.id   AF-A0A5M9MAE0-F1
#
_cell.length_a   1.000
_cell.length_b   1.000
_cell.length_c   1.000
_cell.angle_alpha   90.00
_cell.angle_beta   90.00
_cell.angle_gamma   90.00
#
_symmetry.space_group_name_H-M   'P 1'
#
loop_
_entity.id
_entity.type
_entity.pdbx_description
1 polymer ?
#
loop_
_entity_poly.entity_id
_entity_poly.type
_entity_poly.pdbx_seq_one_letter_code
_entity_poly.pdbx_strand_id
1 'polypeptide(L)'
;MRENLINREFCFDHSEFVRDLVGDLIDGKKYSSSRLAQSGSVTGKLTLSEGDDDEITATRQGLIVWGEPYLTKNWEATPGFLRKWSWAMHGCDELIDSTNNWRIIRGEKPVRLSCK
;
A
#
# COMPACT_ATOMS: atom_id res chain seq x y z
N MET A 1 0.64 5.01 -9.50
CA MET A 1 1.44 3.91 -8.92
C MET A 1 2.62 3.52 -9.80
N ARG A 2 2.39 3.01 -11.02
CA ARG A 2 3.46 2.55 -11.94
C ARG A 2 4.63 3.53 -12.06
N GLU A 3 4.33 4.78 -12.38
CA GLU A 3 5.36 5.81 -12.56
C GLU A 3 6.16 6.06 -11.28
N ASN A 4 5.55 5.97 -10.09
CA ASN A 4 6.27 6.12 -8.83
C ASN A 4 7.26 4.99 -8.59
N LEU A 5 6.89 3.75 -8.96
CA LEU A 5 7.76 2.58 -8.83
C LEU A 5 8.93 2.65 -9.82
N ILE A 6 8.69 3.13 -11.04
CA ILE A 6 9.76 3.35 -12.04
C ILE A 6 10.72 4.46 -11.55
N ASN A 7 10.18 5.59 -11.10
CA ASN A 7 10.98 6.73 -10.65
C ASN A 7 11.85 6.41 -9.42
N ARG A 8 11.50 5.38 -8.65
CA ARG A 8 12.22 4.94 -7.45
C ARG A 8 12.76 3.53 -7.57
N GLU A 9 12.91 2.99 -8.77
CA GLU A 9 13.26 1.58 -9.02
C GLU A 9 14.47 1.09 -8.22
N PHE A 10 15.44 1.96 -7.94
CA PHE A 10 16.66 1.62 -7.19
C PHE A 10 16.61 2.02 -5.70
N CYS A 11 15.47 2.49 -5.21
CA CYS A 11 15.32 3.05 -3.87
C CYS A 11 14.44 2.21 -2.94
N PHE A 12 14.01 1.01 -3.36
CA PHE A 12 13.24 0.10 -2.51
C PHE A 12 13.51 -1.36 -2.85
N ASP A 13 13.19 -2.25 -1.91
CA ASP A 13 13.22 -3.69 -2.14
C ASP A 13 11.93 -4.13 -2.87
N HIS A 14 12.09 -4.52 -4.14
CA HIS A 14 11.00 -5.00 -4.99
C HIS A 14 10.33 -6.25 -4.43
N SER A 15 11.11 -7.17 -3.86
CA SER A 15 10.58 -8.40 -3.28
C SER A 15 9.76 -8.12 -2.03
N GLU A 16 10.18 -7.12 -1.25
CA GLU A 16 9.45 -6.63 -0.10
C GLU A 16 8.14 -5.94 -0.50
N PHE A 17 8.18 -5.09 -1.53
CA PHE A 17 6.97 -4.44 -2.06
C PHE A 17 5.95 -5.46 -2.54
N VAL A 18 6.38 -6.46 -3.32
CA VAL A 18 5.48 -7.50 -3.83
C VAL A 18 4.91 -8.33 -2.67
N ARG A 19 5.75 -8.76 -1.72
CA ARG A 19 5.29 -9.52 -0.55
C ARG A 19 4.27 -8.73 0.27
N ASP A 20 4.48 -7.43 0.46
CA ASP A 20 3.53 -6.58 1.19
C ASP A 20 2.28 -6.23 0.38
N LEU A 21 2.32 -6.33 -0.96
CA LEU A 21 1.17 -6.03 -1.83
C LEU A 21 0.24 -7.23 -1.99
N VAL A 22 0.82 -8.42 -2.26
CA VAL A 22 0.06 -9.64 -2.61
C VAL A 22 0.27 -10.80 -1.64
N GLY A 23 1.09 -10.64 -0.59
CA GLY A 23 1.43 -11.71 0.33
C GLY A 23 2.32 -12.79 -0.33
N ASP A 24 2.08 -14.04 0.04
CA ASP A 24 2.84 -15.20 -0.45
C ASP A 24 2.24 -15.81 -1.74
N LEU A 25 1.29 -15.12 -2.38
CA LEU A 25 0.65 -15.59 -3.62
C LEU A 25 1.62 -15.70 -4.80
N ILE A 26 2.76 -15.00 -4.74
CA ILE A 26 3.78 -15.03 -5.78
C ILE A 26 5.15 -15.24 -5.13
N ASP A 27 5.98 -16.03 -5.78
CA ASP A 27 7.39 -16.18 -5.38
C ASP A 27 8.13 -14.85 -5.51
N GLY A 28 8.31 -14.17 -4.37
CA GLY A 28 9.00 -12.90 -4.25
C GLY A 28 10.43 -12.92 -4.81
N LYS A 29 11.07 -14.09 -4.87
CA LYS A 29 12.44 -14.26 -5.41
C LYS A 29 12.51 -13.95 -6.91
N LYS A 30 11.37 -13.97 -7.62
CA LYS A 30 11.30 -13.55 -9.04
C LYS A 30 11.45 -12.05 -9.23
N TYR A 31 11.24 -11.27 -8.18
CA TYR A 31 11.31 -9.80 -8.20
C TYR A 31 12.56 -9.29 -7.48
N SER A 32 13.39 -10.16 -6.92
CA SER A 32 14.70 -9.77 -6.39
C SER A 32 15.61 -9.34 -7.54
N SER A 33 15.72 -8.02 -7.73
CA SER A 33 16.74 -7.44 -8.60
C SER A 33 18.12 -7.81 -8.05
N SER A 34 18.79 -8.73 -8.73
CA SER A 34 20.20 -9.05 -8.47
C SER A 34 21.08 -7.89 -8.94
N ARG A 35 21.28 -6.89 -8.07
CA ARG A 35 22.51 -6.07 -7.86
C ARG A 35 22.19 -4.78 -7.08
N LEU A 36 22.71 -4.69 -5.86
CA LEU A 36 22.96 -3.47 -5.06
C LEU A 36 21.78 -2.49 -4.88
N ALA A 37 20.76 -2.84 -4.11
CA ALA A 37 19.94 -1.84 -3.40
C ALA A 37 20.36 -1.85 -1.93
N GLN A 38 20.99 -0.77 -1.48
CA GLN A 38 21.33 -0.57 -0.07
C GLN A 38 20.03 -0.49 0.73
N SER A 39 19.98 -1.26 1.82
CA SER A 39 18.90 -1.24 2.81
C SER A 39 18.80 0.16 3.43
N GLY A 40 17.91 0.97 2.88
CA GLY A 40 17.49 2.25 3.43
C GLY A 40 15.99 2.24 3.50
N SER A 41 15.45 1.73 4.63
CA SER A 41 14.03 1.81 4.93
C SER A 41 13.65 3.28 5.13
N VAL A 42 13.19 3.93 4.05
CA VAL A 42 12.59 5.26 4.13
C VAL A 42 11.14 5.07 4.58
N THR A 43 10.94 4.81 5.87
CA THR A 43 9.62 4.86 6.48
C THR A 43 9.18 6.31 6.48
N GLY A 44 8.38 6.70 5.48
CA GLY A 44 7.68 7.99 5.49
C GLY A 44 6.83 8.06 6.77
N LYS A 45 7.10 9.07 7.62
CA LYS A 45 6.32 9.33 8.83
C LYS A 45 4.94 9.87 8.43
N LEU A 46 4.03 8.97 8.07
CA LEU A 46 2.63 9.25 7.82
C LEU A 46 1.90 9.33 9.17
N THR A 47 1.18 10.43 9.41
CA THR A 47 0.24 10.52 10.54
C THR A 47 -1.08 9.91 10.13
N LEU A 48 -1.24 8.60 10.38
CA LEU A 48 -2.54 7.97 10.52
C LEU A 48 -2.98 8.17 11.97
N SER A 49 -4.20 8.62 12.23
CA SER A 49 -4.71 8.72 13.60
C SER A 49 -4.77 7.31 14.20
N GLU A 50 -3.97 7.02 15.24
CA GLU A 50 -3.79 5.71 15.90
C GLU A 50 -5.03 5.21 16.66
N GLY A 51 -6.24 5.31 16.11
CA GLY A 51 -7.43 4.81 16.78
C GLY A 51 -8.57 4.53 15.81
N ASP A 52 -9.03 3.27 15.83
CA ASP A 52 -10.15 2.66 15.08
C ASP A 52 -9.81 1.95 13.76
N ASP A 53 -8.60 1.39 13.60
CA ASP A 53 -8.38 0.38 12.56
C ASP A 53 -8.73 -1.01 13.13
N ASP A 54 -9.55 -1.81 12.44
CA ASP A 54 -9.75 -3.21 12.84
C ASP A 54 -8.40 -3.94 12.80
N GLU A 55 -8.05 -4.67 13.86
CA GLU A 55 -6.74 -5.30 14.05
C GLU A 55 -6.31 -6.10 12.80
N ILE A 56 -7.26 -6.74 12.12
CA ILE A 56 -7.03 -7.53 10.92
C ILE A 56 -6.52 -6.69 9.74
N THR A 57 -7.06 -5.50 9.49
CA THR A 57 -6.64 -4.63 8.38
C THR A 57 -5.45 -3.76 8.76
N ALA A 58 -5.30 -3.43 10.05
CA ALA A 58 -4.16 -2.70 10.61
C ALA A 58 -2.86 -3.51 10.55
N THR A 59 -2.95 -4.81 10.85
CA THR A 59 -1.80 -5.73 10.91
C THR A 59 -1.41 -6.28 9.55
N ARG A 60 -2.33 -6.33 8.59
CA ARG A 60 -2.06 -6.81 7.23
C ARG A 60 -1.55 -5.73 6.30
N GLN A 61 -0.62 -6.11 5.44
CA GLN A 61 -0.17 -5.33 4.31
C GLN A 61 -0.76 -5.96 3.05
N GLY A 62 -1.48 -5.18 2.26
CA GLY A 62 -1.91 -5.57 0.93
C GLY A 62 -3.09 -4.75 0.44
N LEU A 63 -3.78 -5.30 -0.56
CA LEU A 63 -5.05 -4.79 -1.05
C LEU A 63 -6.17 -5.79 -0.78
N ILE A 64 -7.37 -5.28 -0.54
CA ILE A 64 -8.60 -6.06 -0.40
C ILE A 64 -9.48 -5.77 -1.61
N VAL A 65 -10.10 -6.82 -2.15
CA VAL A 65 -11.07 -6.72 -3.25
C VAL A 65 -12.46 -7.08 -2.71
N TRP A 66 -13.39 -6.13 -2.75
CA TRP A 66 -14.75 -6.25 -2.22
C TRP A 66 -15.79 -6.66 -3.27
N GLY A 67 -15.37 -6.85 -4.52
CA GLY A 67 -16.25 -7.22 -5.62
C GLY A 67 -15.46 -7.52 -6.89
N GLU A 68 -15.94 -7.04 -8.02
CA GLU A 68 -15.27 -7.22 -9.30
C GLU A 68 -13.89 -6.52 -9.36
N PRO A 69 -12.78 -7.25 -9.61
CA PRO A 69 -11.43 -6.72 -9.49
C PRO A 69 -11.02 -5.74 -10.60
N TYR A 70 -11.76 -5.68 -11.71
CA TYR A 70 -11.49 -4.71 -12.78
C TYR A 70 -12.10 -3.33 -12.49
N LEU A 71 -12.89 -3.18 -11.43
CA LEU A 71 -13.50 -1.91 -11.03
C LEU A 71 -12.70 -1.30 -9.87
N THR A 72 -12.10 -0.13 -10.07
CA THR A 72 -11.29 0.57 -9.06
C THR A 72 -12.03 0.74 -7.73
N LYS A 73 -13.33 1.04 -7.77
CA LYS A 73 -14.19 1.23 -6.58
C LYS A 73 -14.30 0.02 -5.64
N ASN A 74 -13.90 -1.17 -6.10
CA ASN A 74 -13.95 -2.40 -5.31
C ASN A 74 -12.62 -2.70 -4.60
N TRP A 75 -11.62 -1.83 -4.72
CA TRP A 75 -10.32 -2.02 -4.10
C TRP A 75 -10.19 -1.18 -2.83
N GLU A 76 -9.61 -1.76 -1.78
CA GLU A 76 -9.21 -1.06 -0.56
C GLU A 76 -7.74 -1.36 -0.28
N ALA A 77 -6.93 -0.32 -0.10
CA ALA A 77 -5.56 -0.48 0.37
C ALA A 77 -5.53 -0.50 1.90
N THR A 78 -4.92 -1.54 2.48
CA THR A 78 -4.89 -1.65 3.94
C THR A 78 -4.05 -0.52 4.57
N PRO A 79 -4.40 -0.02 5.76
CA PRO A 79 -3.61 0.98 6.45
C PRO A 79 -2.16 0.53 6.69
N GLY A 80 -1.94 -0.78 6.94
CA GLY A 80 -0.60 -1.36 7.03
C GLY A 80 0.24 -1.19 5.77
N PHE A 81 -0.38 -1.38 4.59
CA PHE A 81 0.27 -1.17 3.30
C PHE A 81 0.55 0.31 3.04
N LEU A 82 -0.47 1.16 3.22
CA LEU A 82 -0.36 2.60 2.99
C LEU A 82 0.69 3.26 3.89
N ARG A 83 0.83 2.81 5.14
CA ARG A 83 1.84 3.33 6.06
C ARG A 83 3.27 3.15 5.54
N LYS A 84 3.56 2.03 4.89
CA LYS A 84 4.90 1.71 4.38
C LYS A 84 5.13 2.20 2.95
N TRP A 85 4.12 2.07 2.10
CA TRP A 85 4.22 2.31 0.66
C TRP A 85 3.44 3.54 0.19
N SER A 86 3.13 4.48 1.09
CA SER A 86 2.39 5.74 0.79
C SER A 86 2.97 6.50 -0.41
N TRP A 87 4.30 6.56 -0.52
CA TRP A 87 4.98 7.21 -1.64
C TRP A 87 4.64 6.58 -2.99
N ALA A 88 4.40 5.27 -3.04
CA ALA A 88 4.04 4.56 -4.27
C ALA A 88 2.60 4.89 -4.69
N MET A 89 1.75 5.27 -3.73
CA MET A 89 0.36 5.63 -3.92
C MET A 89 0.14 7.12 -4.21
N HIS A 90 1.21 7.92 -4.27
CA HIS A 90 1.08 9.34 -4.59
C HIS A 90 0.45 9.54 -5.98
N GLY A 91 -0.57 10.40 -6.07
CA GLY A 91 -1.35 10.64 -7.28
C GLY A 91 -2.35 9.52 -7.65
N CYS A 92 -2.57 8.53 -6.77
CA CYS A 92 -3.60 7.50 -6.95
C CYS A 92 -4.89 7.87 -6.19
N ASP A 93 -5.45 9.05 -6.44
CA ASP A 93 -6.57 9.58 -5.65
C ASP A 93 -7.81 8.65 -5.71
N GLU A 94 -8.11 8.08 -6.87
CA GLU A 94 -9.22 7.13 -7.04
C GLU A 94 -9.12 5.89 -6.12
N LEU A 95 -7.89 5.40 -5.88
CA LEU A 95 -7.67 4.26 -4.99
C LEU A 95 -7.87 4.66 -3.52
N ILE A 96 -7.50 5.89 -3.16
CA ILE A 96 -7.69 6.43 -1.81
C ILE A 96 -9.17 6.72 -1.54
N ASP A 97 -9.89 7.24 -2.53
CA ASP A 97 -11.34 7.43 -2.45
C ASP A 97 -12.06 6.08 -2.31
N SER A 98 -11.67 5.08 -3.12
CA SER A 98 -12.19 3.72 -2.99
C SER A 98 -11.91 3.11 -1.61
N THR A 99 -10.68 3.27 -1.10
CA THR A 99 -10.29 2.83 0.25
C THR A 99 -11.15 3.50 1.32
N ASN A 100 -11.36 4.82 1.21
CA ASN A 100 -12.17 5.57 2.15
C ASN A 100 -13.64 5.18 2.13
N ASN A 101 -14.20 4.85 0.97
CA ASN A 101 -15.58 4.34 0.88
C ASN A 101 -15.77 3.08 1.72
N TRP A 102 -14.90 2.08 1.57
CA TRP A 102 -15.00 0.82 2.32
C TRP A 102 -14.75 1.02 3.81
N ARG A 103 -13.77 1.86 4.19
CA ARG A 103 -13.52 2.23 5.59
C ARG A 103 -14.75 2.90 6.22
N ILE A 104 -15.34 3.89 5.54
CA ILE A 104 -16.54 4.61 6.04
C ILE A 104 -17.73 3.66 6.19
N ILE A 105 -17.94 2.72 5.25
CA ILE A 105 -19.01 1.72 5.34
C ILE A 105 -18.85 0.85 6.60
N ARG A 106 -17.61 0.54 7.01
CA ARG A 106 -17.32 -0.18 8.26
C ARG A 106 -17.31 0.71 9.52
N GLY A 107 -17.50 2.03 9.37
CA GLY A 107 -17.40 2.99 10.48
C GLY A 107 -15.96 3.38 10.85
N GLU A 108 -14.98 3.05 10.03
CA GLU A 108 -13.57 3.44 10.23
C GLU A 108 -13.30 4.86 9.72
N LYS A 109 -12.27 5.50 10.28
CA LYS A 109 -11.83 6.84 9.85
C LYS A 109 -11.21 6.79 8.46
N PRO A 110 -11.45 7.80 7.60
CA PRO A 110 -10.82 7.89 6.30
C PRO A 110 -9.30 8.12 6.42
N VAL A 111 -8.55 7.51 5.53
CA VAL A 111 -7.10 7.72 5.38
C VAL A 111 -6.81 8.89 4.45
N ARG A 112 -5.71 9.57 4.72
CA ARG A 112 -5.16 10.62 3.88
C ARG A 112 -3.67 10.38 3.69
N LEU A 113 -3.22 10.45 2.45
CA LEU A 113 -1.80 10.44 2.13
C LEU A 113 -1.28 11.88 2.15
N SER A 114 -0.28 12.15 2.98
CA SER A 114 0.47 13.41 2.91
C SER A 114 1.81 13.14 2.24
N CYS A 115 2.17 13.97 1.29
CA CYS A 115 3.48 13.92 0.66
C CYS A 115 4.50 14.64 1.57
N LYS A 116 5.66 14.03 1.80
CA LYS A 116 6.86 14.70 2.31
C LYS A 116 8.02 14.45 1.35
#